data_AF-A0A1U8JQX0-F1
#
_entry.id   AF-A0A1U8JQX0-F1
#
_cell.length_a   1.000
_cell.length_b   1.000
_cell.length_c   1.000
_cell.angle_alpha   90.00
_cell.angle_beta   90.00
_cell.angle_gamma   90.00
#
_symmetry.space_group_name_H-M   'P 1'
#
loop_
_entity.id
_entity.type
_entity.pdbx_description
1 polymer ?
#
loop_
_entity_poly.entity_id
_entity_poly.type
_entity_poly.pdbx_seq_one_letter_code
_entity_poly.pdbx_strand_id
1 'polypeptide(L)'
;MFESRRDPRAHLMQYNDYMNMLGAPDAAKCKAFSTNLKGSAKDSYLSLPQGSIQSFSQLGQMFLGRFLVYRTIMSTPMGLIFVKQREGESLQDYIKRFHAATLNTKNLKDQWAIDAFIVGVLNEYVQYSFTGNRPQSLADLYKRAHKFTKVEEIKKQYFPKGL
;
A
#
# COMPACT_ATOMS: atom_id res chain seq x y z
N MET A 1 -10.65 -8.80 -8.27
CA MET A 1 -9.31 -9.00 -7.69
C MET A 1 -9.12 -8.07 -6.50
N PHE A 2 -8.55 -8.57 -5.41
CA PHE A 2 -8.32 -7.82 -4.18
C PHE A 2 -7.09 -6.91 -4.30
N GLU A 3 -7.22 -5.69 -3.80
CA GLU A 3 -6.12 -4.78 -3.53
C GLU A 3 -6.05 -4.59 -2.02
N SER A 4 -4.85 -4.50 -1.43
CA SER A 4 -4.61 -4.40 0.02
C SER A 4 -5.28 -3.20 0.72
N ARG A 5 -6.00 -2.34 -0.02
CA ARG A 5 -6.79 -1.21 0.49
C ARG A 5 -8.28 -1.50 0.67
N ARG A 6 -8.82 -2.54 0.02
CA ARG A 6 -10.22 -2.91 0.18
C ARG A 6 -10.41 -3.61 1.53
N ASP A 7 -11.58 -3.49 2.12
CA ASP A 7 -11.90 -4.25 3.33
C ASP A 7 -11.78 -5.75 3.02
N PRO A 8 -10.80 -6.46 3.62
CA PRO A 8 -10.59 -7.88 3.34
C PRO A 8 -11.76 -8.74 3.79
N ARG A 9 -12.54 -8.29 4.79
CA ARG A 9 -13.70 -9.01 5.30
C ARG A 9 -14.84 -8.91 4.31
N ALA A 10 -15.15 -7.70 3.83
CA ALA A 10 -16.13 -7.50 2.77
C ALA A 10 -15.76 -8.26 1.49
N HIS A 11 -14.49 -8.25 1.10
CA HIS A 11 -14.03 -9.02 -0.07
C HIS A 11 -14.23 -10.52 0.11
N LEU A 12 -13.86 -11.06 1.28
CA LEU A 12 -14.01 -12.46 1.60
C LEU A 12 -15.49 -12.90 1.60
N MET A 13 -16.38 -12.08 2.16
CA MET A 13 -17.82 -12.31 2.17
C MET A 13 -18.40 -12.33 0.75
N GLN A 14 -18.13 -11.28 -0.05
CA GLN A 14 -18.61 -11.21 -1.44
C GLN A 14 -18.14 -12.40 -2.29
N TYR A 15 -16.89 -12.82 -2.12
CA TYR A 15 -16.37 -13.99 -2.81
C TYR A 15 -17.09 -15.28 -2.38
N ASN A 16 -17.30 -15.47 -1.07
CA ASN A 16 -17.97 -16.66 -0.56
C ASN A 16 -19.43 -16.74 -1.04
N ASP A 17 -20.15 -15.62 -1.02
CA ASP A 17 -21.54 -15.55 -1.46
C ASP A 17 -21.67 -15.91 -2.95
N TYR A 18 -20.78 -15.37 -3.79
CA TYR A 18 -20.71 -15.70 -5.20
C TYR A 18 -20.44 -17.20 -5.43
N MET A 19 -19.47 -17.78 -4.72
CA MET A 19 -19.15 -19.20 -4.88
C MET A 19 -20.24 -20.13 -4.32
N ASN A 20 -20.96 -19.71 -3.27
CA ASN A 20 -22.13 -20.43 -2.77
C ASN A 20 -23.26 -20.44 -3.79
N MET A 21 -23.50 -19.32 -4.48
CA MET A 21 -24.49 -19.23 -5.56
C MET A 21 -24.18 -20.20 -6.70
N LEU A 22 -22.90 -20.46 -6.97
CA LEU A 22 -22.45 -21.44 -7.96
C LEU A 22 -22.47 -22.91 -7.47
N GLY A 23 -22.88 -23.16 -6.22
CA GLY A 23 -22.85 -24.49 -5.61
C GLY A 23 -21.44 -25.06 -5.46
N ALA A 24 -20.41 -24.20 -5.42
CA ALA A 24 -19.03 -24.66 -5.43
C ALA A 24 -18.65 -25.30 -4.08
N PRO A 25 -18.02 -26.49 -4.06
CA PRO A 25 -17.51 -27.08 -2.84
C PRO A 25 -16.29 -26.29 -2.33
N ASP A 26 -16.01 -26.37 -1.03
CA ASP A 26 -14.93 -25.62 -0.38
C ASP A 26 -13.56 -25.80 -1.05
N ALA A 27 -13.24 -26.99 -1.55
CA ALA A 27 -12.01 -27.23 -2.30
C ALA A 27 -11.91 -26.35 -3.56
N ALA A 28 -13.02 -26.18 -4.30
CA ALA A 28 -13.08 -25.30 -5.45
C ALA A 28 -13.00 -23.82 -5.04
N LYS A 29 -13.67 -23.44 -3.94
CA LYS A 29 -13.58 -22.09 -3.38
C LYS A 29 -12.15 -21.71 -3.02
N CYS A 30 -11.43 -22.57 -2.31
CA CYS A 30 -10.05 -22.32 -1.92
C CYS A 30 -9.14 -22.23 -3.16
N LYS A 31 -9.28 -23.15 -4.11
CA LYS A 31 -8.46 -23.13 -5.33
C LYS A 31 -8.67 -21.85 -6.15
N ALA A 32 -9.92 -21.45 -6.37
CA ALA A 32 -10.26 -20.26 -7.13
C ALA A 32 -10.01 -18.94 -6.37
N PHE A 33 -9.87 -18.97 -5.04
CA PHE A 33 -9.56 -17.75 -4.28
C PHE A 33 -8.17 -17.21 -4.66
N SER A 34 -7.22 -18.11 -4.95
CA SER A 34 -5.87 -17.74 -5.40
C SER A 34 -5.84 -16.86 -6.66
N THR A 35 -6.83 -17.00 -7.54
CA THR A 35 -6.92 -16.22 -8.78
C THR A 35 -7.45 -14.81 -8.54
N ASN A 36 -8.06 -14.57 -7.38
CA ASN A 36 -8.53 -13.27 -6.93
C ASN A 36 -7.44 -12.46 -6.20
N LEU A 37 -6.31 -13.08 -5.88
CA LEU A 37 -5.14 -12.45 -5.26
C LEU A 37 -4.15 -11.94 -6.32
N LYS A 38 -3.43 -10.86 -5.99
CA LYS A 38 -2.34 -10.29 -6.82
C LYS A 38 -1.05 -10.14 -6.02
N GLY A 39 0.07 -10.13 -6.72
CA GLY A 39 1.41 -9.88 -6.16
C GLY A 39 1.75 -10.81 -5.00
N SER A 40 2.43 -10.28 -3.98
CA SER A 40 2.93 -11.04 -2.83
C SER A 40 1.85 -11.82 -2.06
N ALA A 41 0.58 -11.39 -2.13
CA ALA A 41 -0.53 -12.13 -1.52
C ALA A 41 -0.82 -13.45 -2.26
N LYS A 42 -0.67 -13.47 -3.59
CA LYS A 42 -0.79 -14.68 -4.42
C LYS A 42 0.42 -15.60 -4.19
N ASP A 43 1.63 -15.05 -4.16
CA ASP A 43 2.85 -15.84 -3.96
C ASP A 43 2.85 -16.53 -2.59
N SER A 44 2.46 -15.80 -1.53
CA SER A 44 2.31 -16.34 -0.17
C SER A 44 1.18 -17.36 -0.02
N TYR A 45 0.23 -17.37 -0.97
CA TYR A 45 -0.86 -18.36 -1.01
C TYR A 45 -0.40 -19.63 -1.72
N LEU A 46 0.32 -19.49 -2.83
CA LEU A 46 0.87 -20.62 -3.59
C LEU A 46 2.01 -21.33 -2.86
N SER A 47 2.69 -20.65 -1.93
CA SER A 47 3.75 -21.25 -1.10
C SER A 47 3.22 -22.08 0.08
N LEU A 48 1.90 -22.19 0.25
CA LEU A 48 1.32 -22.98 1.33
C LEU A 48 1.47 -24.49 1.03
N PRO A 49 1.78 -25.32 2.04
CA PRO A 49 1.82 -26.77 1.88
C PRO A 49 0.48 -27.30 1.35
N GLN A 50 0.54 -28.29 0.46
CA GLN A 50 -0.65 -28.94 -0.04
C GLN A 50 -1.44 -29.55 1.14
N GLY A 51 -2.76 -29.33 1.16
CA GLY A 51 -3.63 -29.81 2.24
C GLY A 51 -3.61 -28.98 3.52
N SER A 52 -2.87 -27.87 3.57
CA SER A 52 -2.86 -26.98 4.75
C SER A 52 -4.17 -26.19 4.94
N ILE A 53 -5.01 -26.13 3.92
CA ILE A 53 -6.33 -25.49 3.94
C ILE A 53 -7.38 -26.57 3.65
N GLN A 54 -8.21 -26.86 4.63
CA GLN A 54 -9.26 -27.89 4.59
C GLN A 54 -10.65 -27.32 4.32
N SER A 55 -10.85 -26.02 4.56
CA SER A 55 -12.13 -25.33 4.32
C SER A 55 -11.93 -23.89 3.89
N PHE A 56 -12.96 -23.31 3.27
CA PHE A 56 -12.97 -21.89 2.93
C PHE A 56 -12.96 -21.01 4.19
N SER A 57 -13.56 -21.48 5.29
CA SER A 57 -13.50 -20.80 6.59
C SER A 57 -12.06 -20.69 7.12
N GLN A 58 -11.30 -21.78 7.06
CA GLN A 58 -9.89 -21.78 7.48
C GLN A 58 -9.04 -20.83 6.63
N LEU A 59 -9.24 -20.85 5.31
CA LEU A 59 -8.60 -19.89 4.40
C LEU A 59 -8.91 -18.44 4.81
N GLY A 60 -10.18 -18.15 5.10
CA GLY A 60 -10.60 -16.81 5.47
C GLY A 60 -9.99 -16.32 6.77
N GLN A 61 -9.89 -17.19 7.78
CA GLN A 61 -9.19 -16.87 9.03
C GLN A 61 -7.71 -16.55 8.80
N MET A 62 -7.01 -17.35 8.00
CA MET A 62 -5.61 -17.11 7.67
C MET A 62 -5.41 -15.80 6.90
N PHE A 63 -6.26 -15.54 5.91
CA PHE A 63 -6.21 -14.31 5.12
C PHE A 63 -6.45 -13.06 5.97
N LEU A 64 -7.49 -13.08 6.81
CA LEU A 64 -7.80 -11.97 7.72
C LEU A 64 -6.71 -11.79 8.78
N GLY A 65 -6.18 -12.88 9.35
CA GLY A 65 -5.08 -12.84 10.31
C GLY A 65 -3.83 -12.18 9.74
N ARG A 66 -3.40 -12.60 8.55
CA ARG A 66 -2.25 -11.99 7.84
C ARG A 66 -2.51 -10.51 7.54
N PHE A 67 -3.73 -10.16 7.12
CA PHE A 67 -4.08 -8.77 6.85
C PHE A 67 -4.05 -7.91 8.12
N LEU A 68 -4.55 -8.41 9.25
CA LEU A 68 -4.52 -7.70 10.54
C LEU A 68 -3.08 -7.47 11.02
N VAL A 69 -2.21 -8.48 10.88
CA VAL A 69 -0.78 -8.32 11.18
C VAL A 69 -0.16 -7.28 10.26
N TYR A 70 -0.43 -7.34 8.95
CA TYR A 70 0.05 -6.35 7.99
C TYR A 70 -0.43 -4.94 8.35
N ARG A 71 -1.73 -4.75 8.62
CA ARG A 71 -2.26 -3.44 9.04
C ARG A 71 -1.64 -2.95 10.33
N THR A 72 -1.43 -3.83 11.31
CA THR A 72 -0.76 -3.48 12.56
C THR A 72 0.64 -2.97 12.27
N ILE A 73 1.44 -3.69 11.49
CA ILE A 73 2.80 -3.25 11.10
C ILE A 73 2.74 -1.91 10.36
N MET A 74 1.86 -1.78 9.38
CA MET A 74 1.71 -0.54 8.59
C MET A 74 1.20 0.65 9.41
N SER A 75 0.58 0.42 10.57
CA SER A 75 0.15 1.46 11.52
C SER A 75 1.24 1.86 12.53
N THR A 76 2.42 1.25 12.46
CA THR A 76 3.61 1.67 13.22
C THR A 76 4.50 2.58 12.39
N PRO A 77 5.41 3.35 13.01
CA PRO A 77 6.38 4.16 12.27
C PRO A 77 7.23 3.36 11.28
N MET A 78 7.53 2.08 11.57
CA MET A 78 8.22 1.17 10.63
C MET A 78 7.42 0.98 9.33
N GLY A 79 6.10 1.00 9.41
CA GLY A 79 5.21 0.91 8.27
C GLY A 79 5.41 2.02 7.24
N LEU A 80 5.76 3.24 7.69
CA LEU A 80 5.91 4.40 6.82
C LEU A 80 7.08 4.27 5.84
N ILE A 81 8.14 3.54 6.21
CA ILE A 81 9.31 3.29 5.34
C ILE A 81 8.91 2.53 4.06
N PHE A 82 7.83 1.75 4.13
CA PHE A 82 7.30 1.01 2.98
C PHE A 82 6.34 1.84 2.11
N VAL A 83 5.97 3.04 2.55
CA VAL A 83 5.16 3.97 1.76
C VAL A 83 6.08 4.74 0.82
N LYS A 84 6.55 4.07 -0.23
CA LYS A 84 7.34 4.69 -1.30
C LYS A 84 6.46 5.20 -2.44
N GLN A 85 6.93 6.22 -3.15
CA GLN A 85 6.35 6.65 -4.42
C GLN A 85 6.51 5.52 -5.43
N ARG A 86 5.44 5.24 -6.17
CA ARG A 86 5.43 4.15 -7.17
C ARG A 86 5.91 4.68 -8.51
N GLU A 87 6.43 3.80 -9.36
CA GLU A 87 6.70 4.16 -10.74
C GLU A 87 5.42 4.63 -11.43
N GLY A 88 5.52 5.74 -12.17
CA GLY A 88 4.38 6.39 -12.84
C GLY A 88 3.42 7.15 -11.91
N GLU A 89 3.60 7.10 -10.58
CA GLU A 89 2.79 7.85 -9.63
C GLU A 89 3.23 9.32 -9.56
N SER A 90 2.27 10.25 -9.65
CA SER A 90 2.54 11.67 -9.46
C SER A 90 3.03 11.98 -8.04
N LEU A 91 3.88 12.99 -7.87
CA LEU A 91 4.31 13.40 -6.54
C LEU A 91 3.10 13.81 -5.67
N GLN A 92 2.06 14.39 -6.27
CA GLN A 92 0.85 14.79 -5.55
C GLN A 92 0.09 13.58 -4.99
N ASP A 93 -0.07 12.51 -5.79
CA ASP A 93 -0.77 11.30 -5.33
C ASP A 93 0.04 10.54 -4.29
N TYR A 94 1.37 10.54 -4.44
CA TYR A 94 2.27 10.04 -3.41
C TYR A 94 2.12 10.81 -2.10
N ILE A 95 2.15 12.15 -2.12
CA ILE A 95 1.98 13.00 -0.92
C ILE A 95 0.64 12.71 -0.24
N LYS A 96 -0.46 12.63 -0.99
CA LYS A 96 -1.80 12.30 -0.44
C LYS A 96 -1.77 10.95 0.29
N ARG A 97 -1.14 9.94 -0.33
CA ARG A 97 -0.98 8.60 0.25
C ARG A 97 -0.13 8.59 1.50
N PHE A 98 1.01 9.28 1.45
CA PHE A 98 1.95 9.36 2.56
C PHE A 98 1.29 10.07 3.74
N HIS A 99 0.60 11.18 3.49
CA HIS A 99 -0.18 11.90 4.50
C HIS A 99 -1.24 11.01 5.15
N ALA A 100 -2.05 10.30 4.36
CA ALA A 100 -3.01 9.35 4.89
C ALA A 100 -2.35 8.26 5.74
N ALA A 101 -1.16 7.77 5.37
CA ALA A 101 -0.43 6.81 6.18
C ALA A 101 0.03 7.42 7.51
N THR A 102 0.57 8.66 7.51
CA THR A 102 1.01 9.35 8.74
C THR A 102 -0.13 9.54 9.74
N LEU A 103 -1.34 9.85 9.28
CA LEU A 103 -2.53 9.99 10.13
C LEU A 103 -2.97 8.67 10.76
N ASN A 104 -2.64 7.54 10.14
CA ASN A 104 -2.96 6.21 10.63
C ASN A 104 -1.84 5.60 11.50
N THR A 105 -0.73 6.32 11.70
CA THR A 105 0.41 5.85 12.49
C THR A 105 0.33 6.34 13.93
N LYS A 106 0.37 5.43 14.90
CA LYS A 106 0.39 5.78 16.32
C LYS A 106 1.80 6.16 16.77
N ASN A 107 1.90 7.12 17.69
CA ASN A 107 3.17 7.57 18.29
C ASN A 107 4.24 8.00 17.26
N LEU A 108 3.81 8.58 16.14
CA LEU A 108 4.69 9.03 15.08
C LEU A 108 5.46 10.29 15.52
N LYS A 109 6.78 10.25 15.42
CA LYS A 109 7.64 11.44 15.51
C LYS A 109 7.83 12.04 14.13
N ASP A 110 7.72 13.37 14.02
CA ASP A 110 7.91 14.09 12.75
C ASP A 110 9.19 13.68 12.03
N GLN A 111 10.30 13.54 12.76
CA GLN A 111 11.59 13.18 12.16
C GLN A 111 11.56 11.84 11.44
N TRP A 112 10.89 10.82 12.00
CA TRP A 112 10.77 9.51 11.36
C TRP A 112 9.91 9.58 10.10
N ALA A 113 8.86 10.39 10.12
CA ALA A 113 8.04 10.61 8.93
C ALA A 113 8.81 11.36 7.84
N ILE A 114 9.63 12.35 8.22
CA ILE A 114 10.48 13.10 7.29
C ILE A 114 11.52 12.17 6.65
N ASP A 115 12.21 11.33 7.45
CA ASP A 115 13.14 10.33 6.92
C ASP A 115 12.47 9.36 5.95
N ALA A 116 11.32 8.81 6.34
CA ALA A 116 10.57 7.89 5.49
C ALA A 116 10.12 8.57 4.19
N PHE A 117 9.73 9.85 4.23
CA PHE A 117 9.36 10.59 3.02
C PHE A 117 10.56 10.79 2.09
N ILE A 118 11.72 11.20 2.62
CA ILE A 118 12.95 11.46 1.84
C ILE A 118 13.46 10.18 1.18
N VAL A 119 13.42 9.04 1.89
CA VAL A 119 13.80 7.73 1.33
C VAL A 119 12.74 7.19 0.37
N GLY A 120 11.47 7.57 0.57
CA GLY A 120 10.34 7.05 -0.21
C GLY A 120 10.04 7.81 -1.49
N VAL A 121 10.45 9.06 -1.65
CA VAL A 121 10.20 9.86 -2.85
C VAL A 121 11.10 9.41 -4.00
N LEU A 122 10.54 9.25 -5.21
CA LEU A 122 11.31 8.87 -6.41
C LEU A 122 11.93 10.07 -7.12
N ASN A 123 11.39 11.27 -6.91
CA ASN A 123 11.93 12.48 -7.52
C ASN A 123 13.26 12.86 -6.86
N GLU A 124 14.37 12.59 -7.55
CA GLU A 124 15.74 12.85 -7.07
C GLU A 124 15.98 14.30 -6.67
N TYR A 125 15.37 15.27 -7.38
CA TYR A 125 15.50 16.69 -7.04
C TYR A 125 14.85 17.00 -5.69
N VAL A 126 13.67 16.42 -5.43
CA VAL A 126 12.99 16.56 -4.13
C VAL A 126 13.82 15.89 -3.03
N GLN A 127 14.33 14.69 -3.28
CA GLN A 127 15.18 13.97 -2.34
C GLN A 127 16.44 14.77 -1.99
N TYR A 128 17.17 15.27 -2.99
CA TYR A 128 18.36 16.10 -2.81
C TYR A 128 18.04 17.38 -2.04
N SER A 129 16.98 18.11 -2.42
CA SER A 129 16.56 19.33 -1.74
C SER A 129 16.27 19.11 -0.25
N PHE A 130 15.59 18.01 0.10
CA PHE A 130 15.26 17.70 1.49
C PHE A 130 16.39 17.04 2.26
N THR A 131 17.39 16.47 1.59
CA THR A 131 18.60 16.00 2.25
C THR A 131 19.50 17.19 2.63
N GLY A 132 19.66 18.16 1.72
CA GLY A 132 20.48 19.36 1.96
C GLY A 132 19.81 20.42 2.85
N ASN A 133 18.48 20.54 2.80
CA ASN A 133 17.71 21.45 3.65
C ASN A 133 16.51 20.70 4.25
N ARG A 134 16.81 19.92 5.29
CA ARG A 134 15.86 19.04 5.95
C ARG A 134 14.66 19.81 6.54
N PRO A 135 13.42 19.40 6.24
CA PRO A 135 12.24 19.93 6.90
C PRO A 135 12.30 19.73 8.42
N GLN A 136 11.74 20.68 9.18
CA GLN A 136 11.78 20.63 10.65
C GLN A 136 10.51 20.08 11.30
N SER A 137 9.42 20.00 10.53
CA SER A 137 8.14 19.44 10.95
C SER A 137 7.38 18.85 9.77
N LEU A 138 6.35 18.05 10.05
CA LEU A 138 5.44 17.54 9.02
C LEU A 138 4.74 18.66 8.25
N ALA A 139 4.35 19.74 8.93
CA ALA A 139 3.74 20.91 8.30
C ALA A 139 4.70 21.56 7.29
N ASP A 140 5.97 21.71 7.66
CA ASP A 140 7.00 22.25 6.78
C ASP A 140 7.28 21.30 5.60
N LEU A 141 7.37 19.99 5.86
CA LEU A 141 7.54 18.96 4.83
C LEU A 141 6.44 19.08 3.76
N TYR A 142 5.16 19.03 4.15
CA TYR A 142 4.06 19.07 3.19
C TYR A 142 3.99 20.41 2.46
N LYS A 143 4.21 21.53 3.16
CA LYS A 143 4.27 22.86 2.54
C LYS A 143 5.34 22.95 1.45
N ARG A 144 6.53 22.41 1.70
CA ARG A 144 7.62 22.39 0.70
C ARG A 144 7.34 21.39 -0.41
N ALA A 145 6.88 20.18 -0.08
CA ALA A 145 6.58 19.13 -1.05
C ALA A 145 5.51 19.55 -2.07
N HIS A 146 4.47 20.27 -1.63
CA HIS A 146 3.44 20.81 -2.52
C HIS A 146 3.94 21.89 -3.50
N LYS A 147 5.06 22.57 -3.22
CA LYS A 147 5.65 23.48 -4.21
C LYS A 147 6.23 22.72 -5.40
N PHE A 148 6.73 21.50 -5.17
CA PHE A 148 7.30 20.65 -6.21
C PHE A 148 6.25 20.03 -7.12
N THR A 149 5.03 19.76 -6.63
CA THR A 149 3.96 19.22 -7.48
C THR A 149 3.61 20.18 -8.61
N LYS A 150 3.58 21.49 -8.32
CA LYS A 150 3.34 22.54 -9.32
C LYS A 150 4.44 22.58 -10.40
N VAL A 151 5.69 22.31 -10.02
CA VAL A 151 6.82 22.26 -10.97
C VAL A 151 6.74 21.01 -11.86
N GLU A 152 6.35 19.85 -11.31
CA GLU A 152 6.12 18.64 -12.11
C GLU A 152 4.97 18.80 -13.11
N GLU A 153 3.87 19.44 -12.71
CA GLU A 153 2.73 19.73 -13.59
C GLU A 153 3.13 20.63 -14.77
N ILE A 154 3.89 21.70 -14.49
CA ILE A 154 4.42 22.59 -15.53
C ILE A 154 5.36 21.80 -16.47
N LYS A 155 6.30 21.01 -15.94
CA LYS A 155 7.19 20.19 -16.79
C LYS A 155 6.42 19.23 -17.69
N LYS A 156 5.39 18.55 -17.16
CA LYS A 156 4.54 17.65 -17.96
C LYS A 156 3.74 18.38 -19.04
N GLN A 157 3.28 19.60 -18.75
CA GLN A 157 2.51 20.41 -19.69
C GLN A 157 3.37 20.93 -20.86
N TYR A 158 4.61 21.36 -20.59
CA TYR A 158 5.47 21.98 -21.60
C TYR A 158 6.49 21.02 -22.24
N PHE A 159 6.77 19.88 -21.60
CA PHE A 159 7.70 18.86 -22.10
C PHE A 159 7.09 17.44 -21.96
N PRO A 160 6.03 17.12 -22.71
CA PRO A 160 5.27 15.87 -22.54
C PRO A 160 6.00 14.60 -23.01
N LYS A 161 7.14 14.73 -23.71
CA LYS A 161 8.04 13.63 -24.07
C LYS A 161 9.44 13.98 -23.55
N GLY A 162 9.98 13.14 -22.67
CA GLY A 162 11.30 13.34 -22.10
C GLY A 162 12.38 13.40 -23.18
N LEU A 163 13.47 14.12 -22.87
CA LEU A 163 14.79 13.86 -23.47
C LEU A 163 15.21 12.42 -23.20
#